data_AF-A0A7Y5D5F6-F1
#
_entry.id   AF-A0A7Y5D5F6-F1
#
_cell.length_a   1.000
_cell.length_b   1.000
_cell.length_c   1.000
_cell.angle_alpha   90.00
_cell.angle_beta   90.00
_cell.angle_gamma   90.00
#
_symmetry.space_group_name_H-M   'P 1'
#
loop_
_entity.id
_entity.type
_entity.pdbx_description
1 polymer ?
#
loop_
_entity_poly.entity_id
_entity_poly.type
_entity_poly.pdbx_seq_one_letter_code
_entity_poly.pdbx_strand_id
1 'polypeptide(L)' 'MEVLYVLCQGDSNKTIAKRLQLAEGTVRDYVSQLLKQFKVKNRVQLLIEIARMGVAIPKPIM' A
#
# COMPACT_ATOMS: atom_id res chain seq x y z
N MET A 1 -2.24 5.99 -5.18
CA MET A 1 -3.42 5.20 -4.76
C MET A 1 -3.27 3.71 -5.09
N GLU A 2 -2.68 3.35 -6.22
CA GLU A 2 -2.61 1.95 -6.67
C GLU A 2 -1.85 1.03 -5.70
N VAL A 3 -0.65 1.44 -5.26
CA VAL A 3 0.15 0.70 -4.26
C VAL A 3 -0.64 0.48 -2.98
N LEU A 4 -1.39 1.49 -2.52
CA LEU A 4 -2.21 1.37 -1.32
C LEU A 4 -3.33 0.35 -1.50
N TYR A 5 -4.00 0.36 -2.66
CA TYR A 5 -5.05 -0.61 -2.99
C TYR A 5 -4.52 -2.05 -2.93
N VAL A 6 -3.42 -2.34 -3.65
CA VAL A 6 -2.87 -3.72 -3.68
C VAL A 6 -2.22 -4.11 -2.34
N LEU A 7 -1.65 -3.15 -1.61
CA LEU A 7 -1.16 -3.40 -0.24
C LEU A 7 -2.30 -3.81 0.70
N CYS A 8 -3.48 -3.21 0.56
CA CYS A 8 -4.65 -3.58 1.35
C CYS A 8 -5.22 -4.96 1.00
N GLN A 9 -4.86 -5.52 -0.15
CA GLN A 9 -5.16 -6.92 -0.49
C GLN A 9 -4.19 -7.93 0.17
N GLY A 10 -3.19 -7.45 0.91
CA GLY A 10 -2.19 -8.29 1.57
C GLY A 10 -0.99 -8.67 0.70
N ASP A 11 -0.85 -8.07 -0.49
CA ASP A 11 0.26 -8.36 -1.39
C ASP A 11 1.63 -7.98 -0.79
N SER A 12 2.65 -8.78 -1.10
CA SER A 12 4.04 -8.44 -0.77
C SER A 12 4.59 -7.35 -1.69
N ASN A 13 5.62 -6.61 -1.27
CA ASN A 13 6.27 -5.60 -2.12
C ASN A 13 6.72 -6.17 -3.48
N LYS A 14 7.20 -7.42 -3.49
CA LYS A 14 7.57 -8.14 -4.73
C LYS A 14 6.37 -8.41 -5.63
N THR A 15 5.24 -8.79 -5.05
CA THR A 15 3.98 -9.02 -5.80
C THR A 15 3.45 -7.70 -6.37
N ILE A 16 3.44 -6.64 -5.56
CA ILE A 16 3.02 -5.29 -5.96
C ILE A 16 3.90 -4.78 -7.10
N ALA A 17 5.22 -4.92 -6.98
CA ALA A 17 6.18 -4.54 -8.01
C ALA A 17 5.88 -5.20 -9.36
N LYS A 18 5.60 -6.51 -9.34
CA LYS A 18 5.20 -7.24 -10.56
C LYS A 18 3.86 -6.76 -11.12
N ARG A 19 2.85 -6.57 -10.27
CA ARG A 19 1.49 -6.15 -10.69
C ARG A 19 1.49 -4.76 -11.32
N LEU A 20 2.27 -3.83 -10.74
CA LEU A 20 2.34 -2.44 -11.19
C LEU A 20 3.48 -2.18 -12.18
N GLN A 21 4.24 -3.20 -12.58
CA GLN A 21 5.43 -3.08 -13.45
C GLN A 21 6.46 -2.06 -12.90
N LEU A 22 6.67 -2.08 -11.59
CA LEU A 22 7.60 -1.20 -10.88
C LEU A 22 8.80 -1.99 -10.37
N ALA A 23 9.91 -1.29 -10.08
CA ALA A 23 10.99 -1.86 -9.30
C ALA A 23 10.55 -2.07 -7.84
N GLU A 24 11.01 -3.14 -7.21
CA GLU A 24 10.68 -3.43 -5.81
C GLU A 24 11.17 -2.33 -4.86
N GLY A 25 12.29 -1.68 -5.19
CA GLY A 25 12.79 -0.50 -4.46
C GLY A 25 11.77 0.65 -4.46
N THR A 26 11.21 0.96 -5.63
CA THR A 26 10.17 1.99 -5.79
C THR A 26 8.93 1.67 -4.98
N VAL A 27 8.50 0.40 -4.95
CA VAL A 27 7.38 -0.03 -4.09
C VAL A 27 7.71 0.16 -2.62
N ARG A 28 8.93 -0.19 -2.18
CA ARG A 28 9.38 0.06 -0.80
C ARG A 28 9.34 1.54 -0.44
N ASP A 29 9.72 2.42 -1.36
CA ASP A 29 9.67 3.86 -1.14
C ASP A 29 8.23 4.35 -1.01
N TYR A 30 7.32 3.89 -1.87
CA TYR A 30 5.90 4.21 -1.77
C TYR A 30 5.27 3.69 -0.48
N VAL A 31 5.55 2.45 -0.07
CA VAL A 31 5.08 1.92 1.22
C VAL A 31 5.62 2.77 2.37
N SER A 32 6.91 3.15 2.34
CA SER A 32 7.50 4.01 3.37
C SER A 32 6.84 5.39 3.43
N GLN A 33 6.48 5.99 2.29
CA GLN A 33 5.75 7.24 2.22
C GLN A 33 4.32 7.09 2.78
N LEU A 34 3.62 6.00 2.46
CA LEU A 34 2.30 5.70 3.03
C LEU A 34 2.37 5.58 4.55
N LEU A 35 3.33 4.82 5.09
CA LEU A 35 3.51 4.72 6.55
C LEU A 35 3.71 6.09 7.21
N LYS A 36 4.52 6.97 6.60
CA LYS A 36 4.72 8.35 7.08
C LYS A 36 3.45 9.19 7.01
N GLN A 37 2.72 9.14 5.89
CA GLN A 37 1.47 9.90 5.69
C GLN A 37 0.40 9.53 6.73
N PHE A 38 0.27 8.24 7.00
CA PHE A 38 -0.68 7.71 7.98
C PHE A 38 -0.14 7.70 9.42
N LYS A 39 1.09 8.20 9.64
CA LYS A 39 1.75 8.28 10.96
C LYS A 39 1.83 6.94 11.70
N VAL A 40 2.04 5.85 10.95
CA VAL A 40 2.15 4.48 11.46
C VAL A 40 3.55 3.91 11.23
N LYS A 41 3.95 2.94 12.04
CA LYS A 41 5.32 2.38 12.03
C LYS A 41 5.50 1.20 11.09
N ASN A 42 4.41 0.50 10.75
CA ASN A 42 4.49 -0.70 9.93
C ASN A 42 3.21 -0.96 9.13
N ARG A 43 3.31 -1.88 8.16
CA ARG A 43 2.21 -2.27 7.27
C ARG A 43 0.95 -2.73 8.02
N VAL A 44 1.09 -3.44 9.14
CA VAL A 44 -0.07 -3.96 9.88
C VAL A 44 -0.84 -2.80 10.50
N GLN A 45 -0.13 -1.83 11.10
CA GLN A 45 -0.74 -0.61 11.61
C GLN A 45 -1.44 0.19 10.50
N LEU A 46 -0.84 0.29 9.31
CA LEU A 46 -1.46 0.93 8.16
C LEU A 46 -2.78 0.27 7.76
N LEU A 47 -2.80 -1.06 7.69
CA LEU A 47 -4.01 -1.82 7.36
C LEU A 47 -5.13 -1.62 8.40
N ILE A 48 -4.77 -1.66 9.68
CA ILE A 48 -5.71 -1.41 10.78
C ILE A 48 -6.27 0.01 10.70
N GLU A 49 -5.42 1.00 10.44
CA GLU A 49 -5.82 2.40 10.37
C GLU A 49 -6.80 2.66 9.22
N ILE A 50 -6.53 2.10 8.04
CA ILE A 50 -7.44 2.19 6.89
C ILE A 50 -8.77 1.50 7.18
N ALA A 51 -8.75 0.32 7.82
CA ALA A 51 -9.97 -0.36 8.23
C ALA A 51 -10.80 0.47 9.22
N ARG A 52 -10.15 1.15 10.18
CA ARG A 52 -10.81 2.05 11.14
C ARG A 52 -11.43 3.27 10.50
N MET A 53 -10.79 3.82 9.47
CA MET A 53 -11.32 4.97 8.72
C MET A 53 -12.59 4.62 7.93
N GLY A 54 -12.87 3.33 7.69
CA GLY A 54 -14.05 2.90 6.93
C GLY A 54 -14.05 3.35 5.47
N VAL A 55 -12.87 3.69 4.94
CA VAL A 55 -12.73 4.24 3.58
C VAL A 55 -12.65 3.12 2.55
N ALA A 56 -13.40 3.27 1.46
CA ALA A 56 -13.23 2.44 0.28
C ALA A 56 -12.01 2.93 -0.51
N ILE A 57 -11.02 2.07 -0.70
CA ILE A 57 -9.90 2.38 -1.59
C ILE A 57 -10.32 2.03 -3.01
N PRO A 58 -10.37 3.00 -3.94
CA PRO A 58 -10.80 2.73 -5.30
C PRO A 58 -9.82 1.76 -5.96
N LYS A 59 -10.38 0.78 -6.67
CA LYS A 59 -9.59 -0.11 -7.53
C LYS A 59 -8.97 0.73 -8.65
N PRO A 60 -7.64 0.70 -8.81
CA PRO A 60 -6.97 1.42 -9.89
C PRO A 60 -7.35 0.85 -11.25
N ILE A 61 -7.40 1.72 -12.25
CA ILE A 61 -7.55 1.33 -13.65
C ILE A 61 -6.16 0.94 -14.13
N MET A 62 -5.88 -0.35 -14.16
CA MET A 62 -4.60 -0.93 -14.58
C MET A 62 -4.48 -1.01 -16.09
#